data_AF-A0A9P3UAQ6-F1
#
_entry.id   AF-A0A9P3UAQ6-F1
#
_cell.length_a   1.000
_cell.length_b   1.000
_cell.length_c   1.000
_cell.angle_alpha   90.00
_cell.angle_beta   90.00
_cell.angle_gamma   90.00
#
_symmetry.space_group_name_H-M   'P 1'
#
loop_
_entity.id
_entity.type
_entity.pdbx_description
1 polymer ?
#
loop_
_entity_poly.entity_id
_entity_poly.type
_entity_poly.pdbx_seq_one_letter_code
_entity_poly.pdbx_strand_id
1 'polypeptide(L)'
;MHVIRGTWLFGTRCFAKERWCKRESEREREREREREREERERGERREREREIEIEREREREREREGERERVREGEREGERGRERGEREERERERRREREREREQERERERERERARERVRERERERESEREREKKEREKKSERARTQESNIEKREREREREREREREERRREREREREREVERERRREEREREGWRERRERERERERERERESPLNVVEQRDKCRLILELRKVNNYLDIPKFKYEGLNRVAELIRPGDWMFSIDLKSGYHHVEIHPSCWKFLGFQFEGDYYSFISLPFGLATAPFVFTQLIKQLTKRWRASGVRSPMA
;
A
#
# COMPACT_ATOMS: atom_id res chain seq x y z
N MET A 1 65.22 -47.39 41.25
CA MET A 1 64.57 -46.46 40.30
C MET A 1 63.53 -45.65 41.06
N HIS A 2 63.34 -44.38 40.73
CA HIS A 2 62.27 -43.52 41.26
C HIS A 2 61.65 -42.73 40.11
N VAL A 3 60.32 -42.61 40.06
CA VAL A 3 59.57 -41.97 38.97
C VAL A 3 58.54 -41.01 39.55
N ILE A 4 58.43 -39.80 38.98
CA ILE A 4 57.53 -38.73 39.41
C ILE A 4 56.73 -38.23 38.20
N ARG A 5 55.46 -37.83 38.39
CA ARG A 5 54.56 -37.29 37.35
C ARG A 5 53.77 -36.09 37.87
N GLY A 6 53.36 -35.18 36.97
CA GLY A 6 52.50 -34.04 37.27
C GLY A 6 51.87 -33.44 36.00
N THR A 7 50.80 -32.66 36.13
CA THR A 7 49.99 -32.12 35.02
C THR A 7 49.33 -30.80 35.40
N TRP A 8 49.15 -29.91 34.42
CA TRP A 8 48.49 -28.59 34.56
C TRP A 8 47.52 -28.35 33.38
N LEU A 9 46.55 -27.44 33.56
CA LEU A 9 45.56 -27.04 32.55
C LEU A 9 45.31 -25.53 32.61
N PHE A 10 45.00 -24.93 31.47
CA PHE A 10 44.43 -23.58 31.31
C PHE A 10 43.36 -23.63 30.21
N GLY A 11 42.37 -22.74 30.27
CA GLY A 11 41.27 -22.67 29.30
C GLY A 11 40.97 -21.25 28.86
N THR A 12 40.38 -21.10 27.67
CA THR A 12 40.02 -19.82 27.04
C THR A 12 38.50 -19.68 26.89
N ARG A 13 38.03 -18.45 26.63
CA ARG A 13 36.62 -18.05 26.68
C ARG A 13 36.27 -17.23 25.45
N CYS A 14 35.13 -17.51 24.80
CA CYS A 14 34.62 -16.75 23.65
C CYS A 14 33.45 -15.82 24.00
N PHE A 15 33.17 -14.88 23.11
CA PHE A 15 32.23 -13.75 23.23
C PHE A 15 31.57 -13.49 21.86
N ALA A 16 30.29 -13.07 21.82
CA ALA A 16 29.74 -12.04 20.92
C ALA A 16 28.19 -11.97 20.95
N LYS A 17 27.65 -10.83 20.48
CA LYS A 17 26.24 -10.37 20.33
C LYS A 17 25.70 -9.48 21.47
N GLU A 18 24.84 -8.49 21.22
CA GLU A 18 24.24 -7.99 19.95
C GLU A 18 24.01 -6.45 20.00
N ARG A 19 23.57 -5.82 18.89
CA ARG A 19 23.36 -4.35 18.87
C ARG A 19 22.14 -3.92 18.03
N TRP A 20 21.31 -3.07 18.64
CA TRP A 20 20.42 -2.06 18.04
C TRP A 20 19.19 -2.52 17.23
N CYS A 21 17.99 -2.22 17.77
CA CYS A 21 16.81 -1.90 16.97
C CYS A 21 16.52 -0.40 17.10
N LYS A 22 16.41 0.32 15.97
CA LYS A 22 15.90 1.70 15.93
C LYS A 22 15.46 2.09 14.51
N ARG A 23 14.38 1.47 13.99
CA ARG A 23 13.75 1.83 12.70
C ARG A 23 12.23 1.61 12.68
N GLU A 24 11.56 1.85 13.81
CA GLU A 24 10.08 1.88 13.90
C GLU A 24 9.54 3.27 14.29
N SER A 25 10.16 3.94 15.27
CA SER A 25 9.71 5.21 15.89
C SER A 25 9.64 6.44 14.96
N GLU A 26 9.97 6.29 13.67
CA GLU A 26 9.82 7.33 12.65
C GLU A 26 8.50 7.19 11.87
N ARG A 27 7.94 5.98 11.75
CA ARG A 27 6.73 5.69 10.93
C ARG A 27 5.40 6.02 11.61
N GLU A 28 5.41 6.25 12.92
CA GLU A 28 4.22 6.74 13.65
C GLU A 28 4.05 8.25 13.47
N ARG A 29 5.15 9.01 13.54
CA ARG A 29 5.19 10.48 13.49
C ARG A 29 4.75 11.08 12.15
N GLU A 30 4.70 10.26 11.11
CA GLU A 30 4.26 10.63 9.76
C GLU A 30 2.72 10.56 9.65
N ARG A 31 2.10 9.53 10.25
CA ARG A 31 0.65 9.26 10.24
C ARG A 31 -0.17 10.19 11.13
N GLU A 32 0.48 10.87 12.06
CA GLU A 32 -0.13 11.82 12.99
C GLU A 32 -0.38 13.18 12.29
N ARG A 33 0.60 13.65 11.52
CA ARG A 33 0.60 14.92 10.78
C ARG A 33 -0.38 14.96 9.61
N GLU A 34 -0.73 13.80 9.07
CA GLU A 34 -1.69 13.66 7.97
C GLU A 34 -3.12 13.97 8.45
N ARG A 35 -3.44 13.61 9.70
CA ARG A 35 -4.78 13.80 10.32
C ARG A 35 -5.07 15.25 10.68
N GLU A 36 -4.07 15.98 11.20
CA GLU A 36 -4.19 17.42 11.49
C GLU A 36 -4.49 18.27 10.24
N ARG A 37 -4.19 17.76 9.05
CA ARG A 37 -4.48 18.44 7.77
C ARG A 37 -5.96 18.33 7.38
N GLU A 38 -6.53 17.13 7.44
CA GLU A 38 -7.94 16.89 7.06
C GLU A 38 -8.94 17.63 7.97
N GLU A 39 -8.63 17.83 9.26
CA GLU A 39 -9.51 18.58 10.17
C GLU A 39 -9.58 20.07 9.83
N ARG A 40 -8.47 20.70 9.40
CA ARG A 40 -8.46 22.14 9.06
C ARG A 40 -9.31 22.44 7.83
N GLU A 41 -9.23 21.61 6.80
CA GLU A 41 -10.04 21.77 5.57
C GLU A 41 -11.56 21.61 5.83
N ARG A 42 -11.96 20.89 6.88
CA ARG A 42 -13.36 20.80 7.33
C ARG A 42 -13.85 22.00 8.14
N GLY A 43 -12.94 22.80 8.68
CA GLY A 43 -13.25 24.04 9.39
C GLY A 43 -13.72 25.13 8.43
N GLU A 44 -12.85 25.54 7.51
CA GLU A 44 -13.08 26.69 6.62
C GLU A 44 -14.34 26.58 5.76
N ARG A 45 -14.80 25.36 5.46
CA ARG A 45 -16.00 25.11 4.66
C ARG A 45 -17.30 25.49 5.40
N ARG A 46 -17.28 25.57 6.74
CA ARG A 46 -18.44 25.83 7.62
C ARG A 46 -18.57 27.28 8.09
N GLU A 47 -17.67 28.16 7.69
CA GLU A 47 -17.77 29.61 7.91
C GLU A 47 -18.34 30.30 6.67
N ARG A 48 -17.78 30.00 5.50
CA ARG A 48 -18.20 30.56 4.19
C ARG A 48 -19.68 30.29 3.85
N GLU A 49 -20.25 29.19 4.36
CA GLU A 49 -21.68 28.88 4.19
C GLU A 49 -22.61 29.78 5.03
N ARG A 50 -22.12 30.46 6.08
CA ARG A 50 -22.92 31.36 6.95
C ARG A 50 -22.89 32.81 6.50
N GLU A 51 -21.77 33.28 5.95
CA GLU A 51 -21.63 34.65 5.46
C GLU A 51 -22.64 34.95 4.31
N ILE A 52 -22.81 33.97 3.41
CA ILE A 52 -23.74 34.04 2.27
C ILE A 52 -25.22 34.10 2.71
N GLU A 53 -25.56 33.56 3.89
CA GLU A 53 -26.93 33.58 4.41
C GLU A 53 -27.29 34.96 4.99
N ILE A 54 -26.36 35.58 5.75
CA ILE A 54 -26.52 36.91 6.35
C ILE A 54 -26.60 38.02 5.29
N GLU A 55 -25.85 37.88 4.17
CA GLU A 55 -25.89 38.85 3.07
C GLU A 55 -27.28 38.89 2.38
N ARG A 56 -27.91 37.71 2.23
CA ARG A 56 -29.23 37.55 1.59
C ARG A 56 -30.42 38.04 2.42
N GLU A 57 -30.27 38.22 3.73
CA GLU A 57 -31.29 38.92 4.53
C GLU A 57 -31.20 40.44 4.35
N ARG A 58 -29.99 40.99 4.36
CA ARG A 58 -29.75 42.45 4.24
C ARG A 58 -30.17 43.05 2.89
N GLU A 59 -30.19 42.24 1.84
CA GLU A 59 -30.70 42.64 0.52
C GLU A 59 -32.24 42.81 0.54
N ARG A 60 -32.95 41.98 1.31
CA ARG A 60 -34.43 41.94 1.33
C ARG A 60 -35.10 43.03 2.15
N GLU A 61 -34.38 43.70 3.06
CA GLU A 61 -34.90 44.88 3.77
C GLU A 61 -34.91 46.14 2.88
N ARG A 62 -34.09 46.20 1.82
CA ARG A 62 -33.94 47.41 0.99
C ARG A 62 -34.98 47.55 -0.13
N GLU A 63 -35.80 46.54 -0.39
CA GLU A 63 -36.89 46.57 -1.38
C GLU A 63 -38.27 46.89 -0.78
N ARG A 64 -38.33 47.44 0.46
CA ARG A 64 -39.60 47.77 1.13
C ARG A 64 -39.76 49.21 1.62
N GLU A 65 -38.91 50.12 1.14
CA GLU A 65 -39.03 51.55 1.44
C GLU A 65 -38.86 52.39 0.16
N GLY A 66 -39.97 52.64 -0.56
CA GLY A 66 -39.98 53.52 -1.73
C GLY A 66 -41.02 53.19 -2.80
N GLU A 67 -42.29 53.59 -2.59
CA GLU A 67 -43.17 54.22 -3.60
C GLU A 67 -44.60 54.44 -3.07
N ARG A 68 -44.86 55.62 -2.49
CA ARG A 68 -46.20 56.23 -2.33
C ARG A 68 -46.08 57.75 -2.31
N GLU A 69 -47.20 58.43 -2.62
CA GLU A 69 -47.38 59.87 -2.92
C GLU A 69 -47.06 60.27 -4.37
N ARG A 70 -47.75 61.23 -5.01
CA ARG A 70 -48.92 62.09 -4.67
C ARG A 70 -49.71 62.33 -6.00
N VAL A 71 -50.90 62.90 -6.16
CA VAL A 71 -51.80 63.85 -5.43
C VAL A 71 -53.28 63.40 -5.63
N ARG A 72 -54.28 64.21 -5.24
CA ARG A 72 -55.70 64.15 -5.68
C ARG A 72 -56.23 65.57 -5.94
N GLU A 73 -57.04 65.73 -6.98
CA GLU A 73 -58.15 66.71 -7.20
C GLU A 73 -58.86 66.27 -8.50
N GLY A 74 -60.14 66.51 -8.82
CA GLY A 74 -60.98 67.72 -8.77
C GLY A 74 -61.51 67.91 -10.22
N GLU A 75 -62.76 68.28 -10.55
CA GLU A 75 -63.93 68.76 -9.80
C GLU A 75 -65.26 68.24 -10.45
N ARG A 76 -66.40 68.92 -10.25
CA ARG A 76 -67.75 68.59 -10.78
C ARG A 76 -68.56 69.87 -11.10
N GLU A 77 -69.80 69.69 -11.58
CA GLU A 77 -70.88 70.71 -11.77
C GLU A 77 -70.79 71.52 -13.10
N GLY A 78 -71.88 72.10 -13.65
CA GLY A 78 -73.30 71.96 -13.31
C GLY A 78 -74.23 72.96 -14.04
N GLU A 79 -75.52 72.58 -14.21
CA GLU A 79 -76.68 73.47 -14.51
C GLU A 79 -76.68 74.32 -15.82
N ARG A 80 -77.69 75.17 -16.10
CA ARG A 80 -79.07 74.92 -16.61
C ARG A 80 -79.71 76.22 -17.17
N GLY A 81 -80.64 76.12 -18.12
CA GLY A 81 -81.54 77.21 -18.61
C GLY A 81 -82.11 76.86 -19.99
N ARG A 82 -83.42 76.94 -20.33
CA ARG A 82 -84.50 77.95 -20.17
C ARG A 82 -84.27 79.22 -21.02
N GLU A 83 -85.24 79.76 -21.78
CA GLU A 83 -86.66 79.37 -21.98
C GLU A 83 -87.26 79.97 -23.30
N ARG A 84 -88.28 79.28 -23.85
CA ARG A 84 -89.50 79.79 -24.54
C ARG A 84 -89.43 80.88 -25.65
N GLY A 85 -90.09 80.65 -26.79
CA GLY A 85 -90.37 81.71 -27.79
C GLY A 85 -91.04 81.27 -29.10
N GLU A 86 -92.35 80.98 -29.10
CA GLU A 86 -93.11 80.67 -30.32
C GLU A 86 -93.87 81.89 -30.88
N ARG A 87 -93.54 82.29 -32.13
CA ARG A 87 -94.47 82.67 -33.24
C ARG A 87 -93.82 83.62 -34.24
N GLU A 88 -93.51 83.11 -35.42
CA GLU A 88 -94.01 83.67 -36.70
C GLU A 88 -93.83 82.63 -37.81
N GLU A 89 -94.59 81.55 -37.68
CA GLU A 89 -94.55 80.39 -38.56
C GLU A 89 -95.81 80.39 -39.45
N ARG A 90 -95.66 80.89 -40.69
CA ARG A 90 -96.51 80.59 -41.87
C ARG A 90 -96.00 81.25 -43.17
N GLU A 91 -94.75 80.97 -43.53
CA GLU A 91 -94.32 81.08 -44.96
C GLU A 91 -92.99 80.37 -45.26
N ARG A 92 -92.06 80.29 -44.29
CA ARG A 92 -90.78 79.57 -44.43
C ARG A 92 -90.89 78.04 -44.50
N GLU A 93 -92.09 77.48 -44.46
CA GLU A 93 -92.34 76.03 -44.33
C GLU A 93 -92.08 75.26 -45.63
N ARG A 94 -92.62 75.72 -46.77
CA ARG A 94 -92.49 75.05 -48.08
C ARG A 94 -91.05 75.04 -48.64
N ARG A 95 -90.13 75.84 -48.08
CA ARG A 95 -88.70 75.80 -48.40
C ARG A 95 -87.95 74.83 -47.48
N ARG A 96 -88.25 74.86 -46.17
CA ARG A 96 -87.72 73.91 -45.18
C ARG A 96 -88.07 72.46 -45.50
N GLU A 97 -89.20 72.18 -46.12
CA GLU A 97 -89.59 70.81 -46.50
C GLU A 97 -88.63 70.18 -47.51
N ARG A 98 -88.30 70.88 -48.61
CA ARG A 98 -87.34 70.42 -49.64
C ARG A 98 -85.88 70.48 -49.18
N GLU A 99 -85.57 71.31 -48.19
CA GLU A 99 -84.27 71.30 -47.52
C GLU A 99 -84.17 70.09 -46.56
N ARG A 100 -85.20 69.80 -45.75
CA ARG A 100 -85.28 68.61 -44.87
C ARG A 100 -85.15 67.30 -45.63
N GLU A 101 -85.78 67.14 -46.80
CA GLU A 101 -85.62 65.92 -47.61
C GLU A 101 -84.15 65.74 -48.08
N ARG A 102 -83.55 66.80 -48.62
CA ARG A 102 -82.14 66.79 -49.09
C ARG A 102 -81.14 66.66 -47.95
N GLU A 103 -81.50 67.12 -46.75
CA GLU A 103 -80.70 67.00 -45.54
C GLU A 103 -80.80 65.58 -44.96
N GLN A 104 -82.01 65.01 -44.87
CA GLN A 104 -82.20 63.59 -44.53
C GLN A 104 -81.53 62.64 -45.51
N GLU A 105 -81.53 62.94 -46.81
CA GLU A 105 -80.84 62.10 -47.80
C GLU A 105 -79.32 62.12 -47.59
N ARG A 106 -78.72 63.30 -47.39
CA ARG A 106 -77.30 63.46 -47.03
C ARG A 106 -76.97 62.86 -45.67
N GLU A 107 -77.89 62.90 -44.71
CA GLU A 107 -77.71 62.31 -43.40
C GLU A 107 -77.73 60.78 -43.47
N ARG A 108 -78.68 60.19 -44.22
CA ARG A 108 -78.70 58.75 -44.54
C ARG A 108 -77.48 58.31 -45.33
N GLU A 109 -76.95 59.16 -46.21
CA GLU A 109 -75.70 58.89 -46.94
C GLU A 109 -74.49 58.90 -46.00
N ARG A 110 -74.34 59.94 -45.16
CA ARG A 110 -73.32 60.01 -44.09
C ARG A 110 -73.44 58.87 -43.09
N GLU A 111 -74.66 58.42 -42.77
CA GLU A 111 -74.88 57.27 -41.89
C GLU A 111 -74.45 55.96 -42.56
N ARG A 112 -74.78 55.76 -43.85
CA ARG A 112 -74.29 54.63 -44.65
C ARG A 112 -72.76 54.64 -44.79
N GLU A 113 -72.15 55.82 -44.90
CA GLU A 113 -70.69 55.98 -44.93
C GLU A 113 -70.06 55.61 -43.58
N ARG A 114 -70.55 56.18 -42.47
CA ARG A 114 -70.16 55.79 -41.09
C ARG A 114 -70.43 54.32 -40.78
N ALA A 115 -71.40 53.68 -41.43
CA ALA A 115 -71.66 52.25 -41.31
C ALA A 115 -70.61 51.42 -42.07
N ARG A 116 -70.27 51.81 -43.30
CA ARG A 116 -69.17 51.21 -44.10
C ARG A 116 -67.82 51.38 -43.42
N GLU A 117 -67.56 52.53 -42.82
CA GLU A 117 -66.35 52.81 -42.05
C GLU A 117 -66.24 51.89 -40.82
N ARG A 118 -67.30 51.80 -40.00
CA ARG A 118 -67.36 50.87 -38.85
C ARG A 118 -67.26 49.39 -39.23
N VAL A 119 -67.63 49.00 -40.46
CA VAL A 119 -67.36 47.64 -40.97
C VAL A 119 -65.86 47.46 -41.26
N ARG A 120 -65.24 48.38 -42.00
CA ARG A 120 -63.80 48.36 -42.32
C ARG A 120 -62.91 48.40 -41.07
N GLU A 121 -63.32 49.16 -40.06
CA GLU A 121 -62.66 49.26 -38.76
C GLU A 121 -62.68 47.90 -38.05
N ARG A 122 -63.85 47.26 -37.92
CA ARG A 122 -64.00 45.91 -37.35
C ARG A 122 -63.25 44.83 -38.15
N GLU A 123 -63.10 44.99 -39.46
CA GLU A 123 -62.28 44.08 -40.27
C GLU A 123 -60.79 44.23 -39.96
N ARG A 124 -60.28 45.47 -39.83
CA ARG A 124 -58.90 45.75 -39.40
C ARG A 124 -58.61 45.28 -37.97
N GLU A 125 -59.57 45.41 -37.06
CA GLU A 125 -59.46 44.87 -35.70
C GLU A 125 -59.30 43.34 -35.73
N ARG A 126 -60.19 42.64 -36.45
CA ARG A 126 -60.13 41.17 -36.63
C ARG A 126 -58.87 40.69 -37.32
N GLU A 127 -58.35 41.44 -38.29
CA GLU A 127 -57.09 41.15 -38.97
C GLU A 127 -55.90 41.31 -38.00
N SER A 128 -55.88 42.39 -37.22
CA SER A 128 -54.89 42.64 -36.17
C SER A 128 -54.94 41.59 -35.05
N GLU A 129 -56.13 41.11 -34.69
CA GLU A 129 -56.35 40.04 -33.71
C GLU A 129 -55.83 38.69 -34.22
N ARG A 130 -56.12 38.33 -35.48
CA ARG A 130 -55.57 37.14 -36.15
C ARG A 130 -54.04 37.18 -36.27
N GLU A 131 -53.47 38.35 -36.56
CA GLU A 131 -52.01 38.54 -36.53
C GLU A 131 -51.43 38.28 -35.14
N ARG A 132 -52.06 38.78 -34.07
CA ARG A 132 -51.64 38.57 -32.68
C ARG A 132 -51.71 37.09 -32.31
N GLU A 133 -52.84 36.42 -32.57
CA GLU A 133 -52.98 34.97 -32.41
C GLU A 133 -51.88 34.19 -33.12
N LYS A 134 -51.60 34.53 -34.40
CA LYS A 134 -50.56 33.85 -35.18
C LYS A 134 -49.18 34.02 -34.54
N LYS A 135 -48.83 35.26 -34.17
CA LYS A 135 -47.55 35.61 -33.52
C LYS A 135 -47.40 34.97 -32.14
N GLU A 136 -48.49 34.76 -31.39
CA GLU A 136 -48.46 33.98 -30.15
C GLU A 136 -48.30 32.47 -30.39
N ARG A 137 -49.02 31.90 -31.37
CA ARG A 137 -48.90 30.48 -31.73
C ARG A 137 -47.49 30.14 -32.24
N GLU A 138 -46.88 31.02 -33.04
CA GLU A 138 -45.49 30.91 -33.48
C GLU A 138 -44.51 30.94 -32.28
N LYS A 139 -44.61 31.95 -31.39
CA LYS A 139 -43.81 32.01 -30.15
C LYS A 139 -44.00 30.80 -29.23
N LYS A 140 -45.22 30.25 -29.15
CA LYS A 140 -45.52 29.03 -28.37
C LYS A 140 -44.87 27.80 -28.98
N SER A 141 -44.89 27.66 -30.31
CA SER A 141 -44.19 26.58 -31.02
C SER A 141 -42.66 26.69 -30.90
N GLU A 142 -42.11 27.90 -30.92
CA GLU A 142 -40.68 28.14 -30.78
C GLU A 142 -40.19 27.78 -29.36
N ARG A 143 -40.94 28.21 -28.33
CA ARG A 143 -40.70 27.82 -26.93
C ARG A 143 -40.77 26.30 -26.74
N ALA A 144 -41.75 25.63 -27.35
CA ALA A 144 -41.88 24.17 -27.30
C ALA A 144 -40.66 23.46 -27.89
N ARG A 145 -40.26 23.79 -29.12
CA ARG A 145 -39.04 23.23 -29.76
C ARG A 145 -37.77 23.48 -28.95
N THR A 146 -37.67 24.66 -28.34
CA THR A 146 -36.53 25.02 -27.47
C THR A 146 -36.53 24.17 -26.20
N GLN A 147 -37.69 23.93 -25.60
CA GLN A 147 -37.85 23.07 -24.43
C GLN A 147 -37.53 21.60 -24.77
N GLU A 148 -38.04 21.08 -25.88
CA GLU A 148 -37.75 19.73 -26.39
C GLU A 148 -36.25 19.53 -26.62
N SER A 149 -35.58 20.45 -27.34
CA SER A 149 -34.12 20.38 -27.56
C SER A 149 -33.31 20.44 -26.26
N ASN A 150 -33.77 21.18 -25.25
CA ASN A 150 -33.13 21.23 -23.94
C ASN A 150 -33.38 19.98 -23.08
N ILE A 151 -34.52 19.30 -23.25
CA ILE A 151 -34.78 17.98 -22.65
C ILE A 151 -33.86 16.93 -23.30
N GLU A 152 -33.84 16.86 -24.63
CA GLU A 152 -33.03 15.89 -25.38
C GLU A 152 -31.52 16.03 -25.07
N LYS A 153 -31.01 17.27 -24.98
CA LYS A 153 -29.62 17.52 -24.54
C LYS A 153 -29.34 16.94 -23.15
N ARG A 154 -30.22 17.18 -22.18
CA ARG A 154 -30.08 16.67 -20.80
C ARG A 154 -30.16 15.14 -20.74
N GLU A 155 -30.96 14.51 -21.58
CA GLU A 155 -31.04 13.05 -21.67
C GLU A 155 -29.77 12.45 -22.28
N ARG A 156 -29.25 13.03 -23.38
CA ARG A 156 -27.96 12.66 -23.98
C ARG A 156 -26.78 12.86 -23.02
N GLU A 157 -26.80 13.88 -22.16
CA GLU A 157 -25.79 14.07 -21.10
C GLU A 157 -25.87 12.99 -20.02
N ARG A 158 -27.06 12.71 -19.50
CA ARG A 158 -27.31 11.64 -18.51
C ARG A 158 -26.95 10.25 -19.04
N GLU A 159 -27.14 10.00 -20.33
CA GLU A 159 -26.75 8.74 -20.96
C GLU A 159 -25.23 8.59 -21.02
N ARG A 160 -24.50 9.63 -21.43
CA ARG A 160 -23.02 9.68 -21.42
C ARG A 160 -22.44 9.55 -20.01
N GLU A 161 -23.11 10.12 -19.01
CA GLU A 161 -22.74 9.99 -17.60
C GLU A 161 -22.85 8.53 -17.13
N ARG A 162 -24.00 7.88 -17.40
CA ARG A 162 -24.21 6.45 -17.12
C ARG A 162 -23.25 5.53 -17.89
N GLU A 163 -22.88 5.90 -19.11
CA GLU A 163 -21.89 5.16 -19.90
C GLU A 163 -20.50 5.22 -19.27
N ARG A 164 -20.06 6.41 -18.81
CA ARG A 164 -18.81 6.59 -18.05
C ARG A 164 -18.82 5.80 -16.75
N GLU A 165 -19.89 5.85 -15.96
CA GLU A 165 -20.00 5.04 -14.74
C GLU A 165 -19.88 3.53 -15.03
N ARG A 166 -20.49 3.05 -16.13
CA ARG A 166 -20.41 1.64 -16.54
C ARG A 166 -19.00 1.26 -16.96
N GLU A 167 -18.32 2.12 -17.70
CA GLU A 167 -16.94 1.89 -18.12
C GLU A 167 -15.97 1.93 -16.92
N GLU A 168 -16.14 2.87 -16.00
CA GLU A 168 -15.32 2.97 -14.78
C GLU A 168 -15.50 1.74 -13.88
N ARG A 169 -16.75 1.32 -13.60
CA ARG A 169 -17.05 0.08 -12.86
C ARG A 169 -16.52 -1.18 -13.57
N ARG A 170 -16.40 -1.16 -14.90
CA ARG A 170 -15.77 -2.25 -15.66
C ARG A 170 -14.25 -2.25 -15.45
N ARG A 171 -13.58 -1.10 -15.64
CA ARG A 171 -12.14 -0.92 -15.45
C ARG A 171 -11.72 -1.23 -14.01
N GLU A 172 -12.56 -0.91 -13.03
CA GLU A 172 -12.37 -1.26 -11.62
C GLU A 172 -12.37 -2.79 -11.41
N ARG A 173 -13.36 -3.51 -11.93
CA ARG A 173 -13.44 -4.98 -11.86
C ARG A 173 -12.31 -5.68 -12.61
N GLU A 174 -11.84 -5.11 -13.72
CA GLU A 174 -10.68 -5.63 -14.45
C GLU A 174 -9.40 -5.50 -13.59
N ARG A 175 -9.16 -4.32 -12.99
CA ARG A 175 -8.06 -4.09 -12.04
C ARG A 175 -8.15 -4.95 -10.77
N GLU A 176 -9.35 -5.23 -10.28
CA GLU A 176 -9.55 -6.11 -9.12
C GLU A 176 -9.12 -7.54 -9.43
N ARG A 177 -9.55 -8.09 -10.58
CA ARG A 177 -9.13 -9.42 -11.06
C ARG A 177 -7.63 -9.51 -11.29
N GLU A 178 -7.01 -8.49 -11.86
CA GLU A 178 -5.55 -8.42 -12.01
C GLU A 178 -4.84 -8.53 -10.65
N ARG A 179 -5.32 -7.80 -9.63
CA ARG A 179 -4.79 -7.87 -8.26
C ARG A 179 -5.01 -9.23 -7.61
N GLU A 180 -6.13 -9.91 -7.88
CA GLU A 180 -6.37 -11.28 -7.38
C GLU A 180 -5.41 -12.28 -8.01
N VAL A 181 -5.25 -12.27 -9.33
CA VAL A 181 -4.29 -13.12 -10.05
C VAL A 181 -2.85 -12.83 -9.61
N GLU A 182 -2.49 -11.58 -9.34
CA GLU A 182 -1.17 -11.23 -8.79
C GLU A 182 -0.98 -11.77 -7.36
N ARG A 183 -2.00 -11.66 -6.49
CA ARG A 183 -1.98 -12.22 -5.13
C ARG A 183 -1.85 -13.74 -5.14
N GLU A 184 -2.53 -14.43 -6.06
CA GLU A 184 -2.47 -15.88 -6.22
C GLU A 184 -1.09 -16.32 -6.69
N ARG A 185 -0.54 -15.71 -7.75
CA ARG A 185 0.84 -15.94 -8.21
C ARG A 185 1.86 -15.73 -7.10
N ARG A 186 1.74 -14.65 -6.32
CA ARG A 186 2.61 -14.36 -5.16
C ARG A 186 2.46 -15.37 -4.01
N ARG A 187 1.35 -16.10 -3.91
CA ARG A 187 1.18 -17.22 -2.95
C ARG A 187 1.86 -18.47 -3.50
N GLU A 188 1.55 -18.86 -4.73
CA GLU A 188 2.19 -20.01 -5.39
C GLU A 188 3.71 -19.88 -5.42
N GLU A 189 4.24 -18.69 -5.72
CA GLU A 189 5.67 -18.43 -5.76
C GLU A 189 6.32 -18.65 -4.38
N ARG A 190 5.74 -18.09 -3.31
CA ARG A 190 6.20 -18.31 -1.93
C ARG A 190 6.10 -19.76 -1.49
N GLU A 191 5.07 -20.49 -1.92
CA GLU A 191 4.94 -21.92 -1.65
C GLU A 191 6.02 -22.71 -2.41
N ARG A 192 6.25 -22.42 -3.69
CA ARG A 192 7.30 -23.05 -4.50
C ARG A 192 8.70 -22.75 -3.95
N GLU A 193 8.95 -21.53 -3.47
CA GLU A 193 10.17 -21.16 -2.75
C GLU A 193 10.30 -21.90 -1.42
N GLY A 194 9.26 -21.90 -0.57
CA GLY A 194 9.25 -22.63 0.70
C GLY A 194 9.42 -24.14 0.54
N TRP A 195 8.89 -24.73 -0.53
CA TRP A 195 9.12 -26.13 -0.90
C TRP A 195 10.56 -26.38 -1.36
N ARG A 196 11.16 -25.49 -2.16
CA ARG A 196 12.58 -25.57 -2.54
C ARG A 196 13.48 -25.45 -1.32
N GLU A 197 13.28 -24.44 -0.50
CA GLU A 197 14.05 -24.15 0.71
C GLU A 197 13.92 -25.28 1.75
N ARG A 198 12.72 -25.83 1.95
CA ARG A 198 12.50 -27.03 2.79
C ARG A 198 13.27 -28.22 2.26
N ARG A 199 13.18 -28.51 0.95
CA ARG A 199 13.86 -29.65 0.31
C ARG A 199 15.38 -29.48 0.29
N GLU A 200 15.87 -28.25 0.23
CA GLU A 200 17.30 -27.93 0.33
C GLU A 200 17.83 -28.13 1.76
N ARG A 201 17.14 -27.60 2.78
CA ARG A 201 17.42 -27.90 4.20
C ARG A 201 17.34 -29.39 4.52
N GLU A 202 16.40 -30.11 3.92
CA GLU A 202 16.24 -31.56 4.09
C GLU A 202 17.42 -32.33 3.49
N ARG A 203 17.83 -31.99 2.27
CA ARG A 203 19.05 -32.52 1.63
C ARG A 203 20.33 -32.13 2.35
N GLU A 204 20.39 -30.95 2.96
CA GLU A 204 21.52 -30.51 3.76
C GLU A 204 21.63 -31.37 5.03
N ARG A 205 20.53 -31.53 5.77
CA ARG A 205 20.42 -32.44 6.92
C ARG A 205 20.70 -33.91 6.56
N GLU A 206 20.29 -34.36 5.38
CA GLU A 206 20.60 -35.70 4.87
C GLU A 206 22.11 -35.88 4.63
N ARG A 207 22.77 -34.87 4.05
CA ARG A 207 24.24 -34.82 3.87
C ARG A 207 25.00 -34.66 5.19
N GLU A 208 24.42 -34.00 6.19
CA GLU A 208 24.98 -33.96 7.55
C GLU A 208 24.91 -35.34 8.20
N ARG A 209 23.73 -35.99 8.20
CA ARG A 209 23.54 -37.38 8.66
C ARG A 209 24.41 -38.41 7.91
N GLU A 210 24.72 -38.18 6.65
CA GLU A 210 25.64 -39.03 5.89
C GLU A 210 27.11 -38.90 6.39
N ARG A 211 27.50 -37.69 6.81
CA ARG A 211 28.83 -37.35 7.34
C ARG A 211 28.98 -37.65 8.83
N GLU A 212 27.88 -37.63 9.58
CA GLU A 212 27.85 -38.02 10.99
C GLU A 212 28.48 -39.40 11.18
N SER A 213 29.43 -39.46 12.10
CA SER A 213 30.03 -40.71 12.55
C SER A 213 29.36 -41.09 13.88
N PRO A 214 28.78 -42.29 14.02
CA PRO A 214 28.07 -42.64 15.26
C PRO A 214 29.02 -42.66 16.46
N LEU A 215 28.51 -42.18 17.60
CA LEU A 215 29.25 -42.14 18.85
C LEU A 215 28.99 -43.43 19.65
N ASN A 216 30.00 -44.27 19.78
CA ASN A 216 29.92 -45.49 20.58
C ASN A 216 30.50 -45.25 21.99
N VAL A 217 29.94 -45.94 22.98
CA VAL A 217 30.52 -45.99 24.33
C VAL A 217 31.12 -47.37 24.56
N VAL A 218 32.39 -47.42 24.99
CA VAL A 218 33.04 -48.65 25.44
C VAL A 218 33.41 -48.53 26.90
N GLU A 219 32.87 -49.41 27.72
CA GLU A 219 33.20 -49.50 29.14
C GLU A 219 34.52 -50.27 29.33
N GLN A 220 35.45 -49.69 30.08
CA GLN A 220 36.69 -50.35 30.49
C GLN A 220 36.84 -50.27 32.00
N ARG A 221 36.45 -51.36 32.69
CA ARG A 221 36.37 -51.43 34.15
C ARG A 221 35.49 -50.29 34.66
N ASP A 222 36.08 -49.31 35.33
CA ASP A 222 35.40 -48.22 36.03
C ASP A 222 35.25 -46.95 35.17
N LYS A 223 35.47 -47.03 33.85
CA LYS A 223 35.55 -45.86 32.94
C LYS A 223 34.89 -46.10 31.59
N CYS A 224 33.84 -45.35 31.31
CA CYS A 224 33.26 -45.22 29.98
C CYS A 224 34.20 -44.42 29.06
N ARG A 225 34.37 -44.87 27.82
CA ARG A 225 35.12 -44.16 26.77
C ARG A 225 34.21 -43.90 25.58
N LEU A 226 34.09 -42.64 25.20
CA LEU A 226 33.51 -42.24 23.93
C LEU A 226 34.49 -42.60 22.80
N ILE A 227 34.00 -43.32 21.79
CA ILE A 227 34.74 -43.67 20.57
C ILE A 227 33.91 -43.22 19.37
N LEU A 228 34.47 -42.32 18.57
CA LEU A 228 33.85 -41.85 17.34
C LEU A 228 34.11 -42.86 16.22
N GLU A 229 33.06 -43.30 15.52
CA GLU A 229 33.14 -44.35 14.51
C GLU A 229 33.67 -43.85 13.16
N LEU A 230 34.96 -43.51 13.14
CA LEU A 230 35.64 -42.87 12.02
C LEU A 230 36.02 -43.81 10.86
N ARG A 231 35.50 -45.06 10.81
CA ARG A 231 35.75 -45.99 9.69
C ARG A 231 35.49 -45.38 8.31
N LYS A 232 34.37 -44.66 8.13
CA LYS A 232 34.07 -43.95 6.87
C LYS A 232 35.16 -42.94 6.52
N VAL A 233 35.52 -42.09 7.49
CA VAL A 233 36.45 -40.96 7.31
C VAL A 233 37.86 -41.46 7.00
N ASN A 234 38.33 -42.48 7.73
CA ASN A 234 39.65 -43.06 7.59
C ASN A 234 39.94 -43.62 6.18
N ASN A 235 38.91 -44.06 5.45
CA ASN A 235 39.06 -44.53 4.07
C ASN A 235 39.37 -43.40 3.06
N TYR A 236 39.15 -42.13 3.42
CA TYR A 236 39.43 -40.95 2.61
C TYR A 236 40.65 -40.14 3.11
N LEU A 237 41.48 -40.74 3.97
CA LEU A 237 42.70 -40.11 4.50
C LEU A 237 43.96 -40.73 3.90
N ASP A 238 44.85 -39.90 3.36
CA ASP A 238 46.22 -40.28 3.00
C ASP A 238 47.05 -40.50 4.27
N ILE A 239 46.95 -41.69 4.85
CA ILE A 239 47.64 -42.07 6.10
C ILE A 239 49.15 -42.24 5.82
N PRO A 240 50.04 -41.38 6.36
CA PRO A 240 51.46 -41.47 6.03
C PRO A 240 52.12 -42.67 6.73
N LYS A 241 52.86 -43.49 5.98
CA LYS A 241 53.62 -44.61 6.54
C LYS A 241 54.73 -44.09 7.46
N PHE A 242 54.73 -44.48 8.73
CA PHE A 242 55.75 -44.13 9.70
C PHE A 242 56.20 -45.34 10.53
N LYS A 243 57.31 -45.19 11.25
CA LYS A 243 57.84 -46.19 12.19
C LYS A 243 58.09 -45.52 13.54
N TYR A 244 57.81 -46.25 14.61
CA TYR A 244 58.26 -45.93 15.98
C TYR A 244 59.77 -46.22 16.12
N GLU A 245 60.41 -45.71 17.17
CA GLU A 245 61.77 -46.17 17.51
C GLU A 245 61.65 -47.53 18.21
N GLY A 246 62.41 -48.53 17.75
CA GLY A 246 62.35 -49.88 18.33
C GLY A 246 62.99 -49.95 19.72
N LEU A 247 62.50 -50.85 20.58
CA LEU A 247 62.99 -51.05 21.95
C LEU A 247 64.51 -51.28 22.06
N ASN A 248 65.14 -51.81 21.01
CA ASN A 248 66.60 -51.97 20.93
C ASN A 248 67.33 -50.62 21.16
N ARG A 249 66.81 -49.51 20.63
CA ARG A 249 67.35 -48.16 20.87
C ARG A 249 67.17 -47.68 22.31
N VAL A 250 66.17 -48.19 23.04
CA VAL A 250 66.02 -47.93 24.47
C VAL A 250 67.16 -48.61 25.23
N ALA A 251 67.47 -49.86 24.89
CA ALA A 251 68.58 -50.61 25.50
C ALA A 251 69.96 -49.98 25.19
N GLU A 252 70.20 -49.51 23.97
CA GLU A 252 71.43 -48.79 23.57
C GLU A 252 71.65 -47.46 24.34
N LEU A 253 70.59 -46.84 24.85
CA LEU A 253 70.63 -45.53 25.52
C LEU A 253 70.77 -45.61 27.05
N ILE A 254 70.43 -46.74 27.67
CA ILE A 254 70.46 -46.93 29.12
C ILE A 254 71.85 -47.41 29.57
N ARG A 255 72.37 -46.83 30.66
CA ARG A 255 73.64 -47.22 31.28
C ARG A 255 73.45 -47.58 32.76
N PRO A 256 74.30 -48.43 33.35
CA PRO A 256 74.31 -48.67 34.79
C PRO A 256 74.46 -47.35 35.58
N GLY A 257 73.61 -47.15 36.59
CA GLY A 257 73.55 -45.91 37.37
C GLY A 257 72.56 -44.86 36.89
N ASP A 258 71.88 -45.08 35.75
CA ASP A 258 70.93 -44.10 35.20
C ASP A 258 69.64 -43.95 36.02
N TRP A 259 69.21 -42.70 36.18
CA TRP A 259 67.89 -42.34 36.71
C TRP A 259 66.89 -42.20 35.56
N MET A 260 65.86 -43.05 35.56
CA MET A 260 64.80 -43.07 34.55
C MET A 260 63.49 -42.54 35.11
N PHE A 261 62.79 -41.71 34.34
CA PHE A 261 61.44 -41.23 34.64
C PHE A 261 60.53 -41.41 33.42
N SER A 262 59.25 -41.74 33.65
CA SER A 262 58.23 -41.84 32.58
C SER A 262 57.23 -40.70 32.68
N ILE A 263 57.19 -39.82 31.67
CA ILE A 263 56.10 -38.87 31.49
C ILE A 263 54.98 -39.58 30.74
N ASP A 264 53.76 -39.53 31.28
CA ASP A 264 52.55 -40.08 30.67
C ASP A 264 51.60 -38.92 30.36
N LEU A 265 51.40 -38.68 29.06
CA LEU A 265 50.53 -37.62 28.58
C LEU A 265 49.08 -38.10 28.59
N LYS A 266 48.47 -38.09 29.79
CA LYS A 266 47.05 -38.38 30.02
C LYS A 266 46.20 -37.63 28.98
N SER A 267 45.38 -38.36 28.23
CA SER A 267 44.54 -37.82 27.15
C SER A 267 45.31 -37.07 26.05
N GLY A 268 46.58 -37.41 25.80
CA GLY A 268 47.52 -36.63 24.98
C GLY A 268 47.04 -36.22 23.58
N TYR A 269 46.17 -37.00 22.94
CA TYR A 269 45.56 -36.63 21.67
C TYR A 269 44.62 -35.41 21.81
N HIS A 270 43.82 -35.33 22.87
CA HIS A 270 42.90 -34.21 23.11
C HIS A 270 43.61 -32.87 23.42
N HIS A 271 44.93 -32.86 23.64
CA HIS A 271 45.75 -31.64 23.71
C HIS A 271 46.18 -31.12 22.32
N VAL A 272 45.89 -31.86 21.24
CA VAL A 272 46.21 -31.48 19.86
C VAL A 272 44.93 -30.99 19.20
N GLU A 273 44.82 -29.67 19.00
CA GLU A 273 43.70 -29.05 18.30
C GLU A 273 43.70 -29.40 16.80
N ILE A 274 42.51 -29.41 16.21
CA ILE A 274 42.26 -29.71 14.80
C ILE A 274 41.88 -28.42 14.09
N HIS A 275 42.45 -28.20 12.91
CA HIS A 275 42.13 -27.04 12.08
C HIS A 275 40.62 -26.98 11.73
N PRO A 276 39.94 -25.82 11.86
CA PRO A 276 38.47 -25.73 11.75
C PRO A 276 37.86 -26.27 10.44
N SER A 277 38.61 -26.26 9.33
CA SER A 277 38.17 -26.86 8.06
C SER A 277 37.83 -28.34 8.13
N CYS A 278 38.33 -29.06 9.14
CA CYS A 278 38.21 -30.50 9.30
C CYS A 278 37.12 -30.92 10.32
N TRP A 279 36.60 -30.00 11.13
CA TRP A 279 35.55 -30.28 12.12
C TRP A 279 34.30 -30.92 11.49
N LYS A 280 33.93 -30.47 10.28
CA LYS A 280 32.83 -31.03 9.45
C LYS A 280 32.93 -32.53 9.08
N PHE A 281 34.04 -33.20 9.39
CA PHE A 281 34.25 -34.63 9.20
C PHE A 281 34.31 -35.42 10.52
N LEU A 282 34.28 -34.74 11.67
CA LEU A 282 34.48 -35.32 13.00
C LEU A 282 33.27 -35.04 13.91
N GLY A 283 32.09 -34.98 13.27
CA GLY A 283 30.81 -34.68 13.89
C GLY A 283 30.02 -35.93 14.28
N PHE A 284 29.19 -35.77 15.31
CA PHE A 284 28.29 -36.78 15.83
C PHE A 284 27.04 -36.13 16.45
N GLN A 285 25.91 -36.83 16.41
CA GLN A 285 24.73 -36.45 17.16
C GLN A 285 24.76 -37.07 18.58
N PHE A 286 24.38 -36.30 19.60
CA PHE A 286 24.18 -36.78 20.98
C PHE A 286 22.96 -36.08 21.60
N GLU A 287 22.05 -36.85 22.19
CA GLU A 287 20.77 -36.37 22.79
C GLU A 287 19.86 -35.51 21.87
N GLY A 288 20.16 -35.46 20.57
CA GLY A 288 19.45 -34.68 19.56
C GLY A 288 20.27 -33.53 18.97
N ASP A 289 21.24 -33.02 19.73
CA ASP A 289 22.15 -31.96 19.30
C ASP A 289 23.36 -32.50 18.53
N TYR A 290 23.93 -31.67 17.64
CA TYR A 290 25.11 -32.00 16.85
C TYR A 290 26.38 -31.40 17.49
N TYR A 291 27.39 -32.23 17.68
CA TYR A 291 28.68 -31.87 18.23
C TYR A 291 29.81 -32.24 17.27
N SER A 292 30.98 -31.61 17.42
CA SER A 292 32.18 -31.91 16.65
C SER A 292 33.41 -31.90 17.53
N PHE A 293 34.35 -32.81 17.28
CA PHE A 293 35.65 -32.78 17.92
C PHE A 293 36.51 -31.61 17.42
N ILE A 294 36.87 -30.72 18.34
CA ILE A 294 37.84 -29.63 18.12
C ILE A 294 39.30 -30.07 18.33
N SER A 295 39.52 -31.20 19.01
CA SER A 295 40.83 -31.80 19.26
C SER A 295 40.83 -33.29 18.90
N LEU A 296 42.03 -33.84 18.66
CA LEU A 296 42.28 -35.12 17.99
C LEU A 296 41.51 -36.31 18.61
N PRO A 297 40.44 -36.85 17.97
CA PRO A 297 39.62 -37.90 18.56
C PRO A 297 40.30 -39.27 18.49
N PHE A 298 39.96 -40.13 19.46
CA PHE A 298 40.25 -41.56 19.35
C PHE A 298 39.48 -42.18 18.17
N GLY A 299 40.16 -43.00 17.36
CA GLY A 299 39.62 -43.63 16.16
C GLY A 299 40.12 -43.03 14.83
N LEU A 300 40.70 -41.83 14.83
CA LEU A 300 41.25 -41.19 13.62
C LEU A 300 42.60 -41.81 13.23
N ALA A 301 42.69 -42.38 12.03
CA ALA A 301 43.87 -43.16 11.59
C ALA A 301 45.15 -42.32 11.43
N THR A 302 45.04 -41.01 11.20
CA THR A 302 46.18 -40.09 11.15
C THR A 302 46.65 -39.61 12.54
N ALA A 303 45.86 -39.83 13.61
CA ALA A 303 46.20 -39.34 14.95
C ALA A 303 47.53 -39.89 15.51
N PRO A 304 47.85 -41.20 15.39
CA PRO A 304 49.14 -41.72 15.83
C PRO A 304 50.32 -41.09 15.09
N PHE A 305 50.19 -40.78 13.80
CA PHE A 305 51.22 -40.09 13.02
C PHE A 305 51.43 -38.66 13.53
N VAL A 306 50.36 -37.86 13.60
CA VAL A 306 50.43 -36.46 14.02
C VAL A 306 51.02 -36.33 15.42
N PHE A 307 50.53 -37.13 16.38
CA PHE A 307 51.05 -37.13 17.75
C PHE A 307 52.53 -37.55 17.79
N THR A 308 52.92 -38.60 17.06
CA THR A 308 54.33 -39.01 16.96
C THR A 308 55.22 -37.88 16.44
N GLN A 309 54.79 -37.10 15.44
CA GLN A 309 55.58 -35.97 14.92
C GLN A 309 55.76 -34.83 15.94
N LEU A 310 54.78 -34.58 16.81
CA LEU A 310 54.91 -33.63 17.91
C LEU A 310 55.92 -34.11 18.95
N ILE A 311 55.83 -35.39 19.37
CA ILE A 311 56.78 -36.00 20.30
C ILE A 311 58.20 -36.04 19.72
N LYS A 312 58.38 -36.17 18.38
CA LYS A 312 59.69 -36.06 17.72
C LYS A 312 60.39 -34.74 18.01
N GLN A 313 59.66 -33.62 18.06
CA GLN A 313 60.27 -32.31 18.32
C GLN A 313 60.66 -32.15 19.79
N LEU A 314 59.83 -32.61 20.73
CA LEU A 314 60.16 -32.63 22.16
C LEU A 314 61.39 -33.49 22.44
N THR A 315 61.42 -34.71 21.91
CA THR A 315 62.55 -35.64 22.06
C THR A 315 63.81 -35.12 21.40
N LYS A 316 63.71 -34.46 20.23
CA LYS A 316 64.84 -33.75 19.60
C LYS A 316 65.39 -32.65 20.52
N ARG A 317 64.53 -31.85 21.17
CA ARG A 317 64.95 -30.80 22.09
C ARG A 317 65.59 -31.35 23.36
N TRP A 318 65.09 -32.45 23.91
CA TRP A 318 65.65 -33.15 25.06
C TRP A 318 67.01 -33.78 24.75
N ARG A 319 67.16 -34.46 23.61
CA ARG A 319 68.44 -34.99 23.11
C ARG A 319 69.48 -33.87 22.94
N ALA A 320 69.08 -32.71 22.41
CA ALA A 320 69.94 -31.53 22.30
C ALA A 320 70.32 -30.89 23.67
N SER A 321 69.59 -31.19 24.74
CA SER A 321 69.95 -30.85 26.13
C SER A 321 70.67 -32.00 26.86
N GLY A 322 71.19 -33.00 26.15
CA GLY A 322 71.93 -34.13 26.72
C GLY A 322 71.08 -35.24 27.36
N VAL A 323 69.74 -35.10 27.36
CA VAL A 323 68.83 -36.10 27.95
C VAL A 323 68.66 -37.28 26.98
N ARG A 324 68.99 -38.49 27.44
CA ARG A 324 68.85 -39.74 26.67
C ARG A 324 67.38 -40.23 26.64
N SER A 325 66.53 -39.45 25.99
CA SER A 325 65.14 -39.82 25.72
C SER A 325 65.03 -40.69 24.46
N PRO A 326 64.57 -41.95 24.55
CA PRO A 326 63.99 -42.67 23.41
C PRO A 326 62.58 -42.14 23.09
N MET A 327 62.03 -42.50 21.92
CA MET A 327 60.59 -42.45 21.64
C MET A 327 60.01 -43.86 21.61
N ALA A 328 59.69 -44.37 22.79
CA ALA A 328 58.82 -45.54 22.96
C ALA A 328 57.34 -45.10 22.92
#